data_AF-A0A1Y1I2E6-F1
#
_entry.id   AF-A0A1Y1I2E6-F1
#
_cell.length_a   1.000
_cell.length_b   1.000
_cell.length_c   1.000
_cell.angle_alpha   90.00
_cell.angle_beta   90.00
_cell.angle_gamma   90.00
#
_symmetry.space_group_name_H-M   'P 1'
#
loop_
_entity.id
_entity.type
_entity.pdbx_description
1 polymer ?
#
loop_
_entity_poly.entity_id
_entity_poly.type
_entity_poly.pdbx_seq_one_letter_code
_entity_poly.pdbx_strand_id
1 'polypeptide(L)'
;MMDEDMDSTVERCAALLISDDADQVQSAVNLLKSVYASGDGGVDTFATIVQEIAECQGGSVLWQLLLLTLGQSYAEVLEKGFNHFHSSTLALALLTSSKVVVESYLREGFGTDEKENAREILTRLVRQTVGIARMQFQENKVSRAFGTLVIVPSLECLANFARRSKVFRDAIKECAENGSIFDQYKTLLSAETLAAVSPASQTVRVRFHLASIAVSLAFSADSQMWAIDMGLLKLLAAIYEATPLRELSKRSKRHKSPAFRCNKILLRLLDSDATAEKLLAHNALSGFRPHRRKINGAEPEFVAWAFYQRRFQGEKIPIGTVMSAEDWKLAEQAWNGDLQVPVMCSWRLCAAEREPVVGKGFSKCGRCHTARYCSKEHQKLHWRTHKVHCEANQATAKEGVSVEPGASN
;
A
#
# COMPACT_ATOMS: atom_id res chain seq x y z
N MET A 1 -5.76 31.28 -3.05
CA MET A 1 -5.21 30.51 -4.18
C MET A 1 -6.42 30.21 -5.03
N MET A 2 -6.40 30.66 -6.29
CA MET A 2 -7.55 30.63 -7.20
C MET A 2 -8.11 29.21 -7.29
N ASP A 3 -9.41 29.06 -7.51
CA ASP A 3 -10.02 27.81 -8.00
C ASP A 3 -9.37 27.46 -9.34
N GLU A 4 -8.14 26.97 -9.31
CA GLU A 4 -7.59 26.23 -10.43
C GLU A 4 -8.59 25.12 -10.70
N ASP A 5 -9.11 25.13 -11.91
CA ASP A 5 -10.09 24.18 -12.35
C ASP A 5 -9.56 22.76 -12.08
N MET A 6 -10.25 22.03 -11.20
CA MET A 6 -9.87 20.68 -10.80
C MET A 6 -9.74 19.79 -12.05
N ASP A 7 -10.61 20.01 -13.04
CA ASP A 7 -10.62 19.29 -14.31
C ASP A 7 -9.30 19.54 -15.07
N SER A 8 -8.83 20.81 -15.14
CA SER A 8 -7.51 21.17 -15.69
C SER A 8 -6.35 20.51 -14.95
N THR A 9 -6.44 20.40 -13.61
CA THR A 9 -5.40 19.70 -12.81
C THR A 9 -5.38 18.20 -13.10
N VAL A 10 -6.56 17.57 -13.22
CA VAL A 10 -6.69 16.14 -13.59
C VAL A 10 -6.11 15.90 -14.98
N GLU A 11 -6.51 16.69 -15.98
CA GLU A 11 -6.02 16.58 -17.36
C GLU A 11 -4.51 16.77 -17.45
N ARG A 12 -3.97 17.79 -16.76
CA ARG A 12 -2.52 18.03 -16.70
C ARG A 12 -1.77 16.87 -16.05
N CYS A 13 -2.26 16.36 -14.92
CA CYS A 13 -1.65 15.19 -14.27
C CYS A 13 -1.70 13.96 -15.18
N ALA A 14 -2.86 13.67 -15.79
CA ALA A 14 -3.03 12.53 -16.68
C ALA A 14 -2.06 12.60 -17.87
N ALA A 15 -1.96 13.76 -18.55
CA ALA A 15 -1.05 13.96 -19.66
C ALA A 15 0.43 13.78 -19.28
N LEU A 16 0.84 14.28 -18.11
CA LEU A 16 2.21 14.12 -17.62
C LEU A 16 2.51 12.66 -17.21
N LEU A 17 1.52 11.94 -16.68
CA LEU A 17 1.68 10.54 -16.22
C LEU A 17 1.78 9.53 -17.37
N ILE A 18 1.18 9.82 -18.52
CA ILE A 18 1.28 8.97 -19.73
C ILE A 18 2.51 9.29 -20.59
N SER A 19 3.31 10.26 -20.18
CA SER A 19 4.49 10.70 -20.94
C SER A 19 5.62 9.65 -20.91
N ASP A 20 6.30 9.51 -22.05
CA ASP A 20 7.56 8.75 -22.16
C ASP A 20 8.76 9.51 -21.56
N ASP A 21 8.57 10.76 -21.14
CA ASP A 21 9.59 11.57 -20.49
C ASP A 21 9.53 11.42 -18.95
N ALA A 22 10.60 10.87 -18.37
CA ALA A 22 10.75 10.66 -16.93
C ALA A 22 10.56 11.94 -16.09
N ASP A 23 11.00 13.09 -16.60
CA ASP A 23 10.90 14.37 -15.90
C ASP A 23 9.46 14.88 -15.87
N GLN A 24 8.66 14.56 -16.88
CA GLN A 24 7.24 14.86 -16.92
C GLN A 24 6.46 14.00 -15.92
N VAL A 25 6.74 12.68 -15.87
CA VAL A 25 6.15 11.80 -14.86
C VAL A 25 6.52 12.27 -13.45
N GLN A 26 7.79 12.65 -13.23
CA GLN A 26 8.24 13.19 -11.95
C GLN A 26 7.56 14.53 -11.60
N SER A 27 7.28 15.36 -12.61
CA SER A 27 6.52 16.60 -12.43
C SER A 27 5.08 16.34 -12.00
N ALA A 28 4.43 15.30 -12.55
CA ALA A 28 3.11 14.86 -12.08
C ALA A 28 3.14 14.40 -10.62
N VAL A 29 4.14 13.59 -10.25
CA VAL A 29 4.36 13.13 -8.87
C VAL A 29 4.51 14.33 -7.92
N ASN A 30 5.26 15.35 -8.31
CA ASN A 30 5.45 16.55 -7.50
C ASN A 30 4.17 17.38 -7.38
N LEU A 31 3.41 17.51 -8.46
CA LEU A 31 2.12 18.19 -8.47
C LEU A 31 1.13 17.49 -7.53
N LEU A 32 1.00 16.18 -7.63
CA LEU A 32 0.15 15.36 -6.76
C LEU A 32 0.54 15.48 -5.27
N LYS A 33 1.84 15.44 -4.95
CA LYS A 33 2.33 15.68 -3.58
C LYS A 33 2.00 17.08 -3.07
N SER A 34 2.11 18.09 -3.94
CA SER A 34 1.76 19.48 -3.61
C SER A 34 0.28 19.61 -3.27
N VAL A 35 -0.61 18.99 -4.06
CA VAL A 35 -2.05 18.98 -3.78
C VAL A 35 -2.33 18.31 -2.43
N TYR A 36 -1.74 17.14 -2.17
CA TYR A 36 -1.92 16.43 -0.90
C TYR A 36 -1.46 17.27 0.30
N ALA A 37 -0.40 18.06 0.14
CA ALA A 37 0.17 18.89 1.18
C ALA A 37 -0.52 20.26 1.36
N SER A 38 -1.56 20.58 0.58
CA SER A 38 -2.11 21.94 0.44
C SER A 38 -2.92 22.50 1.64
N GLY A 39 -2.77 21.94 2.84
CA GLY A 39 -3.46 22.41 4.05
C GLY A 39 -4.84 21.77 4.23
N ASP A 40 -5.78 22.53 4.80
CA ASP A 40 -7.13 22.01 5.09
C ASP A 40 -7.88 21.71 3.79
N GLY A 41 -8.39 20.48 3.65
CA GLY A 41 -9.01 19.97 2.42
C GLY A 41 -8.05 19.38 1.37
N GLY A 42 -6.73 19.55 1.48
CA GLY A 42 -5.77 19.05 0.47
C GLY A 42 -5.82 17.53 0.24
N VAL A 43 -6.10 16.77 1.31
CA VAL A 43 -6.30 15.30 1.24
C VAL A 43 -7.56 14.93 0.45
N ASP A 44 -8.64 15.69 0.61
CA ASP A 44 -9.92 15.43 -0.05
C ASP A 44 -9.83 15.82 -1.54
N THR A 45 -9.20 16.96 -1.84
CA THR A 45 -8.88 17.35 -3.24
C THR A 45 -7.99 16.33 -3.91
N PHE A 46 -6.92 15.88 -3.24
CA PHE A 46 -6.05 14.81 -3.74
C PHE A 46 -6.84 13.55 -4.04
N ALA A 47 -7.72 13.13 -3.13
CA ALA A 47 -8.55 11.94 -3.27
C ALA A 47 -9.44 12.00 -4.52
N THR A 48 -10.10 13.15 -4.75
CA THR A 48 -10.90 13.35 -5.96
C THR A 48 -10.04 13.32 -7.21
N ILE A 49 -8.90 14.02 -7.23
CA ILE A 49 -8.00 14.02 -8.40
C ILE A 49 -7.52 12.62 -8.75
N VAL A 50 -7.08 11.81 -7.78
CA VAL A 50 -6.59 10.45 -8.08
C VAL A 50 -7.72 9.49 -8.49
N GLN A 51 -8.95 9.73 -8.04
CA GLN A 51 -10.13 8.99 -8.52
C GLN A 51 -10.45 9.34 -9.97
N GLU A 52 -10.42 10.62 -10.33
CA GLU A 52 -10.67 11.07 -11.71
C GLU A 52 -9.53 10.66 -12.66
N ILE A 53 -8.27 10.68 -12.22
CA ILE A 53 -7.14 10.12 -12.98
C ILE A 53 -7.35 8.64 -13.28
N ALA A 54 -7.91 7.87 -12.33
CA ALA A 54 -8.22 6.45 -12.55
C ALA A 54 -9.27 6.23 -13.65
N GLU A 55 -10.16 7.20 -13.86
CA GLU A 55 -11.21 7.15 -14.89
C GLU A 55 -10.75 7.71 -16.23
N CYS A 56 -9.74 8.58 -16.21
CA CYS A 56 -9.29 9.32 -17.37
C CYS A 56 -8.97 8.39 -18.55
N GLN A 57 -9.55 8.72 -19.71
CA GLN A 57 -9.39 7.97 -20.97
C GLN A 57 -9.63 6.45 -20.84
N GLY A 58 -10.51 6.05 -19.94
CA GLY A 58 -10.83 4.65 -19.75
C GLY A 58 -9.72 3.84 -19.07
N GLY A 59 -9.06 4.43 -18.06
CA GLY A 59 -8.02 3.76 -17.28
C GLY A 59 -6.65 3.71 -17.98
N SER A 60 -6.49 4.36 -19.14
CA SER A 60 -5.25 4.33 -19.93
C SER A 60 -4.04 4.83 -19.13
N VAL A 61 -4.23 5.83 -18.26
CA VAL A 61 -3.18 6.36 -17.39
C VAL A 61 -2.67 5.27 -16.44
N LEU A 62 -3.60 4.53 -15.82
CA LEU A 62 -3.24 3.45 -14.91
C LEU A 62 -2.52 2.34 -15.65
N TRP A 63 -3.06 1.91 -16.78
CA TRP A 63 -2.46 0.89 -17.64
C TRP A 63 -1.03 1.24 -18.06
N GLN A 64 -0.81 2.47 -18.53
CA GLN A 64 0.52 2.95 -18.93
C GLN A 64 1.50 2.92 -17.76
N LEU A 65 1.09 3.42 -16.58
CA LEU A 65 1.93 3.36 -15.39
C LEU A 65 2.24 1.94 -14.94
N LEU A 66 1.29 1.00 -15.11
CA LEU A 66 1.51 -0.41 -14.82
C LEU A 66 2.55 -1.00 -15.77
N LEU A 67 2.43 -0.72 -17.07
CA LEU A 67 3.40 -1.15 -18.08
C LEU A 67 4.79 -0.59 -17.80
N LEU A 68 4.90 0.70 -17.50
CA LEU A 68 6.18 1.35 -17.22
C LEU A 68 6.81 0.87 -15.90
N THR A 69 5.99 0.53 -14.91
CA THR A 69 6.48 0.05 -13.61
C THR A 69 6.80 -1.43 -13.66
N LEU A 70 5.99 -2.23 -14.33
CA LEU A 70 6.03 -3.69 -14.22
C LEU A 70 6.55 -4.37 -15.50
N GLY A 71 6.41 -3.76 -16.67
CA GLY A 71 6.55 -4.40 -18.00
C GLY A 71 7.96 -4.52 -18.57
N GLN A 72 8.90 -3.65 -18.21
CA GLN A 72 10.21 -3.62 -18.87
C GLN A 72 11.33 -4.24 -18.01
N SER A 73 12.19 -5.03 -18.66
CA SER A 73 13.45 -5.48 -18.09
C SER A 73 14.45 -4.32 -18.14
N TYR A 74 14.80 -3.76 -16.98
CA TYR A 74 15.74 -2.63 -16.86
C TYR A 74 17.17 -2.93 -17.30
N ALA A 75 17.46 -4.17 -17.72
CA ALA A 75 18.80 -4.61 -18.09
C ALA A 75 19.35 -3.95 -19.37
N GLU A 76 18.49 -3.43 -20.25
CA GLU A 76 18.90 -3.05 -21.61
C GLU A 76 18.97 -1.54 -21.85
N VAL A 77 18.40 -0.69 -20.97
CA VAL A 77 18.33 0.75 -21.21
C VAL A 77 18.99 1.55 -20.08
N LEU A 78 20.16 2.09 -20.44
CA LEU A 78 20.89 3.22 -19.85
C LEU A 78 19.99 4.20 -19.08
N GLU A 79 20.48 4.69 -17.93
CA GLU A 79 20.04 5.80 -17.04
C GLU A 79 18.63 6.41 -17.23
N LYS A 80 18.24 6.80 -18.45
CA LYS A 80 16.89 7.25 -18.80
C LYS A 80 15.80 6.24 -18.43
N GLY A 81 16.00 4.95 -18.73
CA GLY A 81 15.02 3.91 -18.40
C GLY A 81 14.81 3.79 -16.88
N PHE A 82 15.86 4.01 -16.10
CA PHE A 82 15.79 3.99 -14.65
C PHE A 82 14.99 5.16 -14.08
N ASN A 83 15.25 6.39 -14.53
CA ASN A 83 14.52 7.56 -14.03
C ASN A 83 13.03 7.43 -14.34
N HIS A 84 12.69 6.93 -15.53
CA HIS A 84 11.30 6.73 -15.92
C HIS A 84 10.61 5.69 -15.05
N PHE A 85 11.28 4.55 -14.81
CA PHE A 85 10.80 3.53 -13.89
C PHE A 85 10.60 4.05 -12.47
N HIS A 86 11.59 4.76 -11.94
CA HIS A 86 11.52 5.31 -10.60
C HIS A 86 10.33 6.27 -10.45
N SER A 87 10.20 7.23 -11.37
CA SER A 87 9.09 8.18 -11.40
C SER A 87 7.74 7.47 -11.53
N SER A 88 7.65 6.45 -12.39
CA SER A 88 6.43 5.65 -12.59
C SER A 88 6.07 4.84 -11.34
N THR A 89 7.05 4.25 -10.66
CA THR A 89 6.82 3.50 -9.41
C THR A 89 6.37 4.45 -8.29
N LEU A 90 6.93 5.66 -8.21
CA LEU A 90 6.48 6.70 -7.28
C LEU A 90 5.05 7.14 -7.58
N ALA A 91 4.71 7.36 -8.85
CA ALA A 91 3.36 7.68 -9.26
C ALA A 91 2.39 6.55 -8.88
N LEU A 92 2.74 5.30 -9.16
CA LEU A 92 1.95 4.13 -8.79
C LEU A 92 1.74 4.06 -7.27
N ALA A 93 2.79 4.28 -6.47
CA ALA A 93 2.71 4.28 -5.01
C ALA A 93 1.75 5.38 -4.49
N LEU A 94 1.79 6.58 -5.08
CA LEU A 94 0.87 7.66 -4.75
C LEU A 94 -0.57 7.32 -5.13
N LEU A 95 -0.81 6.88 -6.36
CA LEU A 95 -2.17 6.63 -6.86
C LEU A 95 -2.82 5.44 -6.12
N THR A 96 -2.07 4.36 -5.88
CA THR A 96 -2.57 3.17 -5.17
C THR A 96 -2.92 3.42 -3.70
N SER A 97 -2.60 4.60 -3.15
CA SER A 97 -3.11 4.97 -1.82
C SER A 97 -4.65 5.10 -1.80
N SER A 98 -5.26 5.34 -2.95
CA SER A 98 -6.71 5.33 -3.18
C SER A 98 -7.24 3.89 -3.38
N LYS A 99 -8.31 3.55 -2.66
CA LYS A 99 -9.02 2.27 -2.83
C LYS A 99 -9.56 2.10 -4.25
N VAL A 100 -10.08 3.18 -4.84
CA VAL A 100 -10.69 3.16 -6.18
C VAL A 100 -9.65 2.81 -7.23
N VAL A 101 -8.46 3.41 -7.14
CA VAL A 101 -7.33 3.11 -8.04
C VAL A 101 -6.91 1.64 -7.94
N VAL A 102 -6.77 1.11 -6.72
CA VAL A 102 -6.42 -0.31 -6.52
C VAL A 102 -7.48 -1.25 -7.12
N GLU A 103 -8.76 -0.97 -6.91
CA GLU A 103 -9.84 -1.75 -7.52
C GLU A 103 -9.81 -1.66 -9.07
N SER A 104 -9.47 -0.51 -9.65
CA SER A 104 -9.31 -0.37 -11.10
C SER A 104 -8.14 -1.20 -11.64
N TYR A 105 -6.97 -1.11 -11.00
CA TYR A 105 -5.78 -1.88 -11.39
C TYR A 105 -6.02 -3.39 -11.43
N LEU A 106 -6.76 -3.90 -10.44
CA LEU A 106 -7.06 -5.32 -10.39
C LEU A 106 -8.08 -5.72 -11.45
N ARG A 107 -9.02 -4.85 -11.80
CA ARG A 107 -10.01 -5.14 -12.86
C ARG A 107 -9.40 -5.08 -14.26
N GLU A 108 -8.55 -4.10 -14.51
CA GLU A 108 -8.05 -3.71 -15.85
C GLU A 108 -6.60 -4.15 -16.10
N GLY A 109 -6.03 -5.03 -15.28
CA GLY A 109 -4.64 -5.47 -15.39
C GLY A 109 -4.37 -6.46 -16.54
N PHE A 110 -3.17 -7.07 -16.52
CA PHE A 110 -2.63 -7.96 -17.57
C PHE A 110 -3.37 -9.28 -17.82
N GLY A 111 -4.06 -9.81 -16.82
CA GLY A 111 -4.68 -11.11 -16.78
C GLY A 111 -6.17 -11.08 -17.10
N THR A 112 -6.75 -12.27 -17.23
CA THR A 112 -8.16 -12.47 -17.58
C THR A 112 -9.13 -12.14 -16.45
N ASP A 113 -8.65 -12.07 -15.21
CA ASP A 113 -9.43 -11.73 -14.03
C ASP A 113 -8.62 -10.99 -12.95
N GLU A 114 -9.31 -10.50 -11.92
CA GLU A 114 -8.71 -9.75 -10.80
C GLU A 114 -7.65 -10.54 -10.02
N LYS A 115 -7.77 -11.86 -9.99
CA LYS A 115 -6.90 -12.74 -9.23
C LYS A 115 -5.57 -12.94 -9.95
N GLU A 116 -5.61 -13.15 -11.26
CA GLU A 116 -4.41 -13.20 -12.10
C GLU A 116 -3.67 -11.86 -12.07
N ASN A 117 -4.43 -10.75 -12.19
CA ASN A 117 -3.89 -9.39 -12.05
C ASN A 117 -3.19 -9.18 -10.72
N ALA A 118 -3.82 -9.60 -9.62
CA ALA A 118 -3.21 -9.52 -8.30
C ALA A 118 -1.91 -10.34 -8.20
N ARG A 119 -1.89 -11.58 -8.72
CA ARG A 119 -0.71 -12.45 -8.70
C ARG A 119 0.44 -11.86 -9.52
N GLU A 120 0.15 -11.29 -10.68
CA GLU A 120 1.18 -10.71 -11.54
C GLU A 120 1.77 -9.44 -10.93
N ILE A 121 0.92 -8.53 -10.44
CA ILE A 121 1.36 -7.32 -9.74
C ILE A 121 2.21 -7.69 -8.53
N LEU A 122 1.75 -8.64 -7.71
CA LEU A 122 2.48 -9.11 -6.55
C LEU A 122 3.86 -9.67 -6.94
N THR A 123 3.89 -10.59 -7.90
CA THR A 123 5.11 -11.27 -8.34
C THR A 123 6.15 -10.27 -8.81
N ARG A 124 5.73 -9.28 -9.60
CA ARG A 124 6.64 -8.25 -10.13
C ARG A 124 7.13 -7.30 -9.06
N LEU A 125 6.26 -6.80 -8.18
CA LEU A 125 6.67 -5.91 -7.07
C LEU A 125 7.58 -6.64 -6.05
N VAL A 126 7.31 -7.91 -5.74
CA VAL A 126 8.17 -8.73 -4.87
C VAL A 126 9.52 -8.99 -5.55
N ARG A 127 9.53 -9.34 -6.84
CA ARG A 127 10.77 -9.51 -7.61
C ARG A 127 11.60 -8.24 -7.63
N GLN A 128 10.98 -7.08 -7.83
CA GLN A 128 11.67 -5.78 -7.80
C GLN A 128 12.26 -5.52 -6.42
N THR A 129 11.47 -5.65 -5.35
CA THR A 129 11.96 -5.37 -3.98
C THR A 129 13.05 -6.34 -3.53
N VAL A 130 12.76 -7.64 -3.54
CA VAL A 130 13.65 -8.68 -3.01
C VAL A 130 14.79 -8.99 -3.97
N GLY A 131 14.51 -9.03 -5.27
CA GLY A 131 15.52 -9.29 -6.30
C GLY A 131 16.57 -8.20 -6.37
N ILE A 132 16.17 -6.92 -6.36
CA ILE A 132 17.12 -5.80 -6.36
C ILE A 132 17.95 -5.81 -5.08
N ALA A 133 17.33 -6.01 -3.92
CA ALA A 133 18.06 -6.10 -2.66
C ALA A 133 19.13 -7.22 -2.71
N ARG A 134 18.82 -8.38 -3.30
CA ARG A 134 19.78 -9.48 -3.46
C ARG A 134 20.92 -9.15 -4.44
N MET A 135 20.62 -8.52 -5.57
CA MET A 135 21.62 -8.16 -6.59
C MET A 135 22.59 -7.07 -6.09
N GLN A 136 22.11 -6.12 -5.28
CA GLN A 136 22.93 -5.04 -4.72
C GLN A 136 24.11 -5.52 -3.87
N PHE A 137 24.08 -6.75 -3.36
CA PHE A 137 25.18 -7.32 -2.60
C PHE A 137 26.38 -7.75 -3.42
N GLN A 138 26.25 -7.80 -4.74
CA GLN A 138 27.28 -8.34 -5.62
C GLN A 138 28.14 -7.25 -6.29
N GLU A 139 27.70 -5.98 -6.38
CA GLU A 139 28.38 -4.97 -7.23
C GLU A 139 28.36 -3.49 -6.73
N ASN A 140 29.10 -2.65 -7.45
CA ASN A 140 29.45 -1.22 -7.30
C ASN A 140 28.48 -0.25 -6.56
N LYS A 141 29.05 0.86 -6.04
CA LYS A 141 28.33 1.95 -5.33
C LYS A 141 27.12 2.54 -6.08
N VAL A 142 27.16 2.64 -7.41
CA VAL A 142 26.05 3.17 -8.23
C VAL A 142 24.77 2.35 -8.05
N SER A 143 24.92 1.04 -7.79
CA SER A 143 23.81 0.13 -7.52
C SER A 143 23.05 0.47 -6.22
N ARG A 144 23.68 1.13 -5.23
CA ARG A 144 23.05 1.37 -3.92
C ARG A 144 21.93 2.41 -3.96
N ALA A 145 22.16 3.54 -4.61
CA ALA A 145 21.14 4.58 -4.76
C ALA A 145 19.93 4.04 -5.54
N PHE A 146 20.19 3.23 -6.56
CA PHE A 146 19.18 2.56 -7.38
C PHE A 146 18.19 1.75 -6.53
N GLY A 147 18.68 0.81 -5.70
CA GLY A 147 17.75 -0.03 -4.94
C GLY A 147 16.97 0.73 -3.88
N THR A 148 17.52 1.78 -3.27
CA THR A 148 16.74 2.64 -2.37
C THR A 148 15.53 3.27 -3.07
N LEU A 149 15.74 3.77 -4.28
CA LEU A 149 14.73 4.45 -5.09
C LEU A 149 13.65 3.50 -5.63
N VAL A 150 13.94 2.20 -5.73
CA VAL A 150 12.98 1.19 -6.19
C VAL A 150 12.30 0.45 -5.04
N ILE A 151 13.07 0.02 -4.03
CA ILE A 151 12.58 -0.83 -2.94
C ILE A 151 11.46 -0.12 -2.17
N VAL A 152 11.67 1.15 -1.79
CA VAL A 152 10.71 1.86 -0.94
C VAL A 152 9.37 2.09 -1.65
N PRO A 153 9.31 2.68 -2.86
CA PRO A 153 8.04 2.84 -3.57
C PRO A 153 7.35 1.51 -3.89
N SER A 154 8.11 0.47 -4.23
CA SER A 154 7.54 -0.86 -4.51
C SER A 154 6.91 -1.50 -3.26
N LEU A 155 7.56 -1.37 -2.10
CA LEU A 155 6.98 -1.79 -0.81
C LEU A 155 5.74 -0.97 -0.45
N GLU A 156 5.73 0.32 -0.80
CA GLU A 156 4.57 1.19 -0.61
C GLU A 156 3.38 0.73 -1.47
N CYS A 157 3.62 0.40 -2.75
CA CYS A 157 2.62 -0.24 -3.62
C CYS A 157 2.09 -1.54 -3.01
N LEU A 158 2.97 -2.45 -2.58
CA LEU A 158 2.58 -3.72 -1.93
C LEU A 158 1.69 -3.49 -0.70
N ALA A 159 2.07 -2.54 0.16
CA ALA A 159 1.26 -2.17 1.32
C ALA A 159 -0.11 -1.61 0.92
N ASN A 160 -0.15 -0.74 -0.09
CA ASN A 160 -1.39 -0.16 -0.59
C ASN A 160 -2.35 -1.21 -1.18
N PHE A 161 -1.85 -2.10 -2.02
CA PHE A 161 -2.64 -3.19 -2.59
C PHE A 161 -3.17 -4.14 -1.50
N ALA A 162 -2.30 -4.58 -0.58
CA ALA A 162 -2.69 -5.48 0.51
C ALA A 162 -3.74 -4.85 1.44
N ARG A 163 -3.64 -3.54 1.71
CA ARG A 163 -4.61 -2.77 2.51
C ARG A 163 -5.99 -2.72 1.85
N ARG A 164 -6.04 -2.48 0.55
CA ARG A 164 -7.28 -2.10 -0.15
C ARG A 164 -7.99 -3.26 -0.84
N SER A 165 -7.34 -4.40 -1.03
CA SER A 165 -7.90 -5.52 -1.78
C SER A 165 -7.77 -6.86 -1.05
N LYS A 166 -8.92 -7.51 -0.83
CA LYS A 166 -8.97 -8.91 -0.40
C LYS A 166 -8.34 -9.83 -1.45
N VAL A 167 -8.65 -9.62 -2.73
CA VAL A 167 -8.11 -10.42 -3.84
C VAL A 167 -6.58 -10.38 -3.85
N PHE A 168 -5.99 -9.22 -3.58
CA PHE A 168 -4.54 -9.11 -3.46
C PHE A 168 -3.95 -9.84 -2.25
N ARG A 169 -4.65 -9.82 -1.11
CA ARG A 169 -4.24 -10.63 0.04
C ARG A 169 -4.36 -12.12 -0.26
N ASP A 170 -5.38 -12.55 -0.98
CA ASP A 170 -5.52 -13.95 -1.41
C ASP A 170 -4.38 -14.35 -2.36
N ALA A 171 -3.97 -13.48 -3.29
CA ALA A 171 -2.78 -13.70 -4.12
C ALA A 171 -1.49 -13.81 -3.27
N ILE A 172 -1.34 -13.01 -2.21
CA ILE A 172 -0.22 -13.15 -1.26
C ILE A 172 -0.21 -14.55 -0.61
N LYS A 173 -1.38 -15.12 -0.28
CA LYS A 173 -1.47 -16.46 0.30
C LYS A 173 -1.00 -17.53 -0.66
N GLU A 174 -1.51 -17.49 -1.89
CA GLU A 174 -1.21 -18.46 -2.93
C GLU A 174 0.28 -18.44 -3.30
N CYS A 175 0.87 -17.26 -3.45
CA CYS A 175 2.30 -17.16 -3.75
C CYS A 175 3.20 -17.66 -2.62
N ALA A 176 2.72 -17.70 -1.37
CA ALA A 176 3.50 -18.16 -0.23
C ALA A 176 3.56 -19.69 -0.09
N GLU A 177 2.75 -20.43 -0.85
CA GLU A 177 2.80 -21.91 -0.87
C GLU A 177 4.15 -22.43 -1.41
N ASN A 178 4.84 -21.62 -2.23
CA ASN A 178 6.17 -21.92 -2.76
C ASN A 178 7.33 -21.43 -1.87
N GLY A 179 7.03 -20.94 -0.66
CA GLY A 179 7.99 -20.41 0.30
C GLY A 179 7.46 -19.18 1.03
N SER A 180 7.86 -18.97 2.29
CA SER A 180 7.32 -17.87 3.08
C SER A 180 7.74 -16.51 2.51
N ILE A 181 6.76 -15.75 2.01
CA ILE A 181 6.94 -14.35 1.60
C ILE A 181 7.55 -13.50 2.74
N PHE A 182 7.28 -13.88 4.00
CA PHE A 182 7.84 -13.22 5.18
C PHE A 182 9.34 -13.46 5.34
N ASP A 183 9.85 -14.62 4.95
CA ASP A 183 11.30 -14.88 4.97
C ASP A 183 12.03 -14.01 3.93
N GLN A 184 11.40 -13.79 2.77
CA GLN A 184 11.92 -12.85 1.76
C GLN A 184 11.94 -11.41 2.29
N TYR A 185 10.86 -10.97 2.96
CA TYR A 185 10.82 -9.66 3.61
C TYR A 185 11.80 -9.52 4.77
N LYS A 186 12.11 -10.60 5.49
CA LYS A 186 13.14 -10.60 6.53
C LYS A 186 14.52 -10.29 5.96
N THR A 187 14.84 -10.75 4.75
CA THR A 187 16.09 -10.37 4.07
C THR A 187 16.21 -8.84 3.92
N LEU A 188 15.10 -8.14 3.65
CA LEU A 188 15.09 -6.68 3.55
C LEU A 188 15.39 -5.96 4.87
N LEU A 189 15.29 -6.68 5.99
CA LEU A 189 15.54 -6.18 7.34
C LEU A 189 16.92 -6.58 7.88
N SER A 190 17.74 -7.28 7.10
CA SER A 190 19.10 -7.62 7.51
C SER A 190 19.95 -6.35 7.67
N ALA A 191 20.97 -6.41 8.53
CA ALA A 191 21.85 -5.27 8.76
C ALA A 191 22.55 -4.84 7.47
N GLU A 192 22.90 -5.81 6.61
CA GLU A 192 23.52 -5.62 5.31
C GLU A 192 22.58 -4.87 4.35
N THR A 193 21.31 -5.33 4.21
CA THR A 193 20.34 -4.66 3.34
C THR A 193 20.06 -3.24 3.82
N LEU A 194 19.85 -3.05 5.12
CA LEU A 194 19.56 -1.73 5.67
C LEU A 194 20.78 -0.79 5.58
N ALA A 195 22.00 -1.30 5.64
CA ALA A 195 23.20 -0.51 5.39
C ALA A 195 23.34 -0.09 3.91
N ALA A 196 22.86 -0.94 2.98
CA ALA A 196 22.82 -0.62 1.56
C ALA A 196 21.75 0.43 1.23
N VAL A 197 20.60 0.40 1.93
CA VAL A 197 19.51 1.38 1.84
C VAL A 197 19.86 2.65 2.62
N SER A 198 20.89 3.37 2.18
CA SER A 198 21.25 4.70 2.70
C SER A 198 20.45 5.79 1.96
N PRO A 199 20.00 6.87 2.63
CA PRO A 199 20.22 7.26 4.03
C PRO A 199 19.31 6.56 5.05
N ALA A 200 19.60 6.75 6.36
CA ALA A 200 18.83 6.18 7.47
C ALA A 200 17.32 6.51 7.45
N SER A 201 16.89 7.58 6.78
CA SER A 201 15.46 7.86 6.58
C SER A 201 14.77 6.78 5.74
N GLN A 202 15.47 6.16 4.80
CA GLN A 202 14.93 5.14 3.91
C GLN A 202 14.83 3.78 4.59
N THR A 203 15.77 3.44 5.48
CA THR A 203 15.65 2.22 6.31
C THR A 203 14.42 2.26 7.22
N VAL A 204 14.04 3.45 7.71
CA VAL A 204 12.78 3.65 8.46
C VAL A 204 11.58 3.40 7.54
N ARG A 205 11.61 3.89 6.28
CA ARG A 205 10.53 3.66 5.32
C ARG A 205 10.37 2.19 4.93
N VAL A 206 11.47 1.46 4.69
CA VAL A 206 11.43 0.01 4.45
C VAL A 206 10.70 -0.71 5.59
N ARG A 207 11.14 -0.49 6.84
CA ARG A 207 10.49 -1.06 8.02
C ARG A 207 9.03 -0.64 8.15
N PHE A 208 8.71 0.62 7.83
CA PHE A 208 7.37 1.16 7.91
C PHE A 208 6.41 0.49 6.92
N HIS A 209 6.80 0.33 5.66
CA HIS A 209 5.95 -0.31 4.65
C HIS A 209 5.80 -1.81 4.92
N LEU A 210 6.85 -2.50 5.38
CA LEU A 210 6.74 -3.89 5.85
C LEU A 210 5.79 -4.03 7.04
N ALA A 211 5.85 -3.11 8.02
CA ALA A 211 4.88 -3.05 9.10
C ALA A 211 3.46 -2.77 8.59
N SER A 212 3.30 -2.00 7.52
CA SER A 212 2.00 -1.68 6.92
C SER A 212 1.37 -2.89 6.21
N ILE A 213 2.19 -3.69 5.49
CA ILE A 213 1.77 -4.98 4.95
C ILE A 213 1.34 -5.90 6.09
N ALA A 214 2.12 -5.97 7.17
CA ALA A 214 1.80 -6.75 8.36
C ALA A 214 0.49 -6.30 9.04
N VAL A 215 0.23 -4.98 9.14
CA VAL A 215 -1.07 -4.44 9.61
C VAL A 215 -2.20 -4.95 8.73
N SER A 216 -2.07 -4.82 7.41
CA SER A 216 -3.11 -5.23 6.44
C SER A 216 -3.51 -6.70 6.63
N LEU A 217 -2.53 -7.58 6.80
CA LEU A 217 -2.75 -9.01 6.97
C LEU A 217 -3.29 -9.37 8.37
N ALA A 218 -2.83 -8.68 9.41
CA ALA A 218 -3.23 -8.97 10.79
C ALA A 218 -4.61 -8.42 11.17
N PHE A 219 -5.07 -7.34 10.53
CA PHE A 219 -6.35 -6.71 10.82
C PHE A 219 -7.49 -7.30 9.98
N SER A 220 -7.16 -7.87 8.83
CA SER A 220 -8.13 -8.47 7.91
C SER A 220 -8.48 -9.90 8.33
N ALA A 221 -9.76 -10.14 8.61
CA ALA A 221 -10.26 -11.46 9.01
C ALA A 221 -9.96 -12.57 7.98
N ASP A 222 -9.91 -12.22 6.69
CA ASP A 222 -9.59 -13.17 5.62
C ASP A 222 -8.15 -13.69 5.68
N SER A 223 -7.19 -12.98 6.28
CA SER A 223 -5.75 -13.32 6.21
C SER A 223 -5.06 -13.45 7.56
N GLN A 224 -5.72 -13.03 8.64
CA GLN A 224 -5.14 -12.99 9.99
C GLN A 224 -4.55 -14.32 10.46
N MET A 225 -5.34 -15.40 10.44
CA MET A 225 -4.88 -16.72 10.93
C MET A 225 -3.78 -17.31 10.07
N TRP A 226 -3.96 -17.24 8.75
CA TRP A 226 -2.96 -17.67 7.78
C TRP A 226 -1.63 -16.91 7.95
N ALA A 227 -1.68 -15.60 8.18
CA ALA A 227 -0.47 -14.79 8.32
C ALA A 227 0.35 -15.22 9.55
N ILE A 228 -0.32 -15.54 10.68
CA ILE A 228 0.34 -16.09 11.87
C ILE A 228 1.09 -17.38 11.51
N ASP A 229 0.41 -18.32 10.84
CA ASP A 229 0.98 -19.61 10.45
C ASP A 229 2.16 -19.49 9.49
N MET A 230 2.12 -18.53 8.58
CA MET A 230 3.16 -18.34 7.57
C MET A 230 4.40 -17.58 8.08
N GLY A 231 4.38 -17.05 9.31
CA GLY A 231 5.55 -16.42 9.92
C GLY A 231 5.44 -14.92 10.13
N LEU A 232 4.23 -14.34 10.19
CA LEU A 232 4.02 -12.93 10.55
C LEU A 232 4.79 -12.53 11.82
N LEU A 233 4.78 -13.38 12.86
CA LEU A 233 5.47 -13.08 14.13
C LEU A 233 6.98 -12.94 13.96
N LYS A 234 7.59 -13.73 13.05
CA LYS A 234 9.02 -13.63 12.72
C LYS A 234 9.33 -12.31 12.01
N LEU A 235 8.44 -11.86 11.12
CA LEU A 235 8.56 -10.54 10.49
C LEU A 235 8.48 -9.42 11.53
N LEU A 236 7.52 -9.46 12.47
CA LEU A 236 7.41 -8.45 13.53
C LEU A 236 8.66 -8.41 14.41
N ALA A 237 9.18 -9.58 14.81
CA ALA A 237 10.43 -9.67 15.57
C ALA A 237 11.61 -9.05 14.80
N ALA A 238 11.74 -9.33 13.51
CA ALA A 238 12.76 -8.72 12.66
C ALA A 238 12.60 -7.20 12.55
N ILE A 239 11.38 -6.66 12.47
CA ILE A 239 11.14 -5.20 12.47
C ILE A 239 11.57 -4.59 13.80
N TYR A 240 11.25 -5.22 14.93
CA TYR A 240 11.75 -4.78 16.23
C TYR A 240 13.27 -4.84 16.28
N GLU A 241 13.89 -5.95 15.89
CA GLU A 241 15.35 -6.12 15.86
C GLU A 241 16.03 -5.02 15.05
N ALA A 242 15.52 -4.74 13.86
CA ALA A 242 16.01 -3.69 12.96
C ALA A 242 15.70 -2.26 13.44
N THR A 243 14.89 -2.06 14.49
CA THR A 243 14.52 -0.72 14.98
C THR A 243 15.48 -0.18 16.04
N PRO A 244 16.24 0.91 15.77
CA PRO A 244 17.10 1.55 16.77
C PRO A 244 16.30 2.18 17.91
N LEU A 245 16.73 1.98 19.16
CA LEU A 245 16.07 2.58 20.34
C LEU A 245 16.01 4.12 20.28
N ARG A 246 17.01 4.76 19.67
CA ARG A 246 17.06 6.23 19.50
C ARG A 246 15.89 6.79 18.69
N GLU A 247 15.26 5.99 17.83
CA GLU A 247 14.08 6.41 17.07
C GLU A 247 12.84 6.54 17.96
N LEU A 248 12.80 5.81 19.07
CA LEU A 248 11.68 5.76 20.01
C LEU A 248 11.76 6.85 21.09
N SER A 249 12.87 7.56 21.20
CA SER A 249 13.04 8.62 22.21
C SER A 249 12.11 9.81 21.96
N LYS A 250 11.93 10.20 20.69
CA LYS A 250 11.14 11.37 20.28
C LYS A 250 9.65 11.08 20.29
N ARG A 251 8.95 11.56 21.32
CA ARG A 251 7.48 11.39 21.51
C ARG A 251 6.67 11.70 20.25
N SER A 252 6.98 12.79 19.55
CA SER A 252 6.28 13.22 18.33
C SER A 252 6.43 12.28 17.14
N LYS A 253 7.42 11.37 17.15
CA LYS A 253 7.68 10.41 16.06
C LYS A 253 7.29 8.97 16.40
N ARG A 254 7.01 8.66 17.67
CA ARG A 254 6.73 7.27 18.12
C ARG A 254 5.55 6.64 17.39
N HIS A 255 4.44 7.36 17.23
CA HIS A 255 3.23 6.87 16.59
C HIS A 255 3.42 6.52 15.10
N LYS A 256 4.45 7.07 14.45
CA LYS A 256 4.83 6.74 13.07
C LYS A 256 5.94 5.69 12.99
N SER A 257 6.45 5.23 14.13
CA SER A 257 7.54 4.25 14.15
C SER A 257 7.04 2.86 13.74
N PRO A 258 7.86 2.06 13.04
CA PRO A 258 7.52 0.67 12.72
C PRO A 258 7.24 -0.18 13.97
N ALA A 259 7.97 0.06 15.06
CA ALA A 259 7.78 -0.65 16.33
C ALA A 259 6.41 -0.36 16.96
N PHE A 260 5.91 0.87 16.88
CA PHE A 260 4.56 1.21 17.34
C PHE A 260 3.50 0.45 16.55
N ARG A 261 3.62 0.36 15.23
CA ARG A 261 2.70 -0.46 14.40
C ARG A 261 2.76 -1.93 14.77
N CYS A 262 3.95 -2.47 15.04
CA CYS A 262 4.10 -3.84 15.55
C CYS A 262 3.37 -4.05 16.88
N ASN A 263 3.42 -3.07 17.80
CA ASN A 263 2.64 -3.16 19.04
C ASN A 263 1.14 -3.21 18.75
N LYS A 264 0.64 -2.39 17.82
CA LYS A 264 -0.78 -2.38 17.44
C LYS A 264 -1.23 -3.69 16.80
N ILE A 265 -0.37 -4.32 16.01
CA ILE A 265 -0.59 -5.67 15.48
C ILE A 265 -0.70 -6.68 16.63
N LEU A 266 0.25 -6.68 17.57
CA LEU A 266 0.21 -7.60 18.71
C LEU A 266 -1.03 -7.40 19.58
N LEU A 267 -1.41 -6.15 19.84
CA LEU A 267 -2.64 -5.84 20.56
C LEU A 267 -3.87 -6.39 19.83
N ARG A 268 -3.97 -6.18 18.52
CA ARG A 268 -5.08 -6.71 17.70
C ARG A 268 -5.13 -8.23 17.70
N LEU A 269 -3.97 -8.89 17.58
CA LEU A 269 -3.88 -10.36 17.59
C LEU A 269 -4.13 -10.96 18.98
N LEU A 270 -4.04 -10.19 20.07
CA LEU A 270 -4.33 -10.66 21.43
C LEU A 270 -5.75 -10.34 21.91
N ASP A 271 -6.49 -9.56 21.12
CA ASP A 271 -7.89 -9.16 21.37
C ASP A 271 -8.85 -10.35 21.26
N SER A 272 -8.59 -11.30 20.36
CA SER A 272 -9.38 -12.54 20.25
C SER A 272 -8.67 -13.73 20.92
N ASP A 273 -9.44 -14.59 21.59
CA ASP A 273 -8.90 -15.80 22.22
C ASP A 273 -8.32 -16.77 21.17
N ALA A 274 -8.96 -16.92 20.00
CA ALA A 274 -8.49 -17.81 18.94
C ALA A 274 -7.10 -17.42 18.41
N THR A 275 -6.87 -16.13 18.18
CA THR A 275 -5.55 -15.64 17.77
C THR A 275 -4.55 -15.68 18.92
N ALA A 276 -4.96 -15.41 20.16
CA ALA A 276 -4.07 -15.50 21.32
C ALA A 276 -3.54 -16.94 21.54
N GLU A 277 -4.41 -17.95 21.44
CA GLU A 277 -4.02 -19.37 21.47
C GLU A 277 -3.06 -19.72 20.34
N LYS A 278 -3.30 -19.17 19.14
CA LYS A 278 -2.39 -19.35 18.00
C LYS A 278 -1.01 -18.73 18.26
N LEU A 279 -0.94 -17.53 18.85
CA LEU A 279 0.32 -16.89 19.21
C LEU A 279 1.08 -17.70 20.28
N LEU A 280 0.36 -18.30 21.24
CA LEU A 280 0.94 -19.22 22.23
C LEU A 280 1.53 -20.46 21.54
N ALA A 281 0.79 -21.09 20.61
CA ALA A 281 1.25 -22.27 19.86
C ALA A 281 2.53 -21.99 19.04
N HIS A 282 2.69 -20.76 18.56
CA HIS A 282 3.90 -20.30 17.85
C HIS A 282 5.02 -19.79 18.77
N ASN A 283 4.92 -20.02 20.09
CA ASN A 283 5.92 -19.60 21.10
C ASN A 283 6.26 -18.09 21.01
N ALA A 284 5.25 -17.24 20.78
CA ALA A 284 5.41 -15.79 20.62
C ALA A 284 6.18 -15.15 21.78
N LEU A 285 5.95 -15.62 23.02
CA LEU A 285 6.62 -15.10 24.21
C LEU A 285 8.15 -15.13 24.07
N SER A 286 8.70 -16.28 23.67
CA SER A 286 10.15 -16.44 23.52
C SER A 286 10.69 -15.57 22.39
N GLY A 287 9.95 -15.49 21.27
CA GLY A 287 10.32 -14.67 20.11
C GLY A 287 10.38 -13.17 20.42
N PHE A 288 9.46 -12.65 21.25
CA PHE A 288 9.39 -11.21 21.53
C PHE A 288 10.15 -10.76 22.79
N ARG A 289 10.53 -11.69 23.68
CA ARG A 289 11.26 -11.36 24.93
C ARG A 289 12.54 -10.53 24.71
N PRO A 290 13.40 -10.79 23.69
CA PRO A 290 14.56 -9.96 23.41
C PRO A 290 14.21 -8.51 23.06
N HIS A 291 12.99 -8.26 22.59
CA HIS A 291 12.53 -6.97 22.10
C HIS A 291 11.75 -6.14 23.13
N ARG A 292 11.63 -6.61 24.38
CA ARG A 292 10.88 -5.95 25.47
C ARG A 292 11.13 -4.44 25.60
N ARG A 293 12.38 -4.00 25.45
CA ARG A 293 12.77 -2.58 25.58
C ARG A 293 12.20 -1.73 24.44
N LYS A 294 12.15 -2.27 23.22
CA LYS A 294 11.61 -1.57 22.04
C LYS A 294 10.09 -1.56 22.06
N ILE A 295 9.47 -2.65 22.50
CA ILE A 295 8.03 -2.76 22.72
C ILE A 295 7.56 -1.68 23.69
N ASN A 296 8.16 -1.58 24.87
CA ASN A 296 7.82 -0.54 25.84
C ASN A 296 8.24 0.86 25.37
N GLY A 297 9.39 1.00 24.70
CA GLY A 297 9.86 2.30 24.21
C GLY A 297 8.97 2.90 23.11
N ALA A 298 8.27 2.06 22.34
CA ALA A 298 7.35 2.52 21.30
C ALA A 298 6.06 3.13 21.87
N GLU A 299 5.64 2.70 23.07
CA GLU A 299 4.43 3.16 23.76
C GLU A 299 4.67 3.25 25.28
N PRO A 300 5.53 4.14 25.78
CA PRO A 300 5.90 4.14 27.21
C PRO A 300 4.74 4.52 28.13
N GLU A 301 3.69 5.13 27.61
CA GLU A 301 2.45 5.42 28.32
C GLU A 301 1.64 4.15 28.65
N PHE A 302 1.94 3.04 27.96
CA PHE A 302 1.32 1.73 28.15
C PHE A 302 2.42 0.71 28.50
N VAL A 303 2.27 -0.08 29.57
CA VAL A 303 3.27 -1.12 29.91
C VAL A 303 3.08 -2.33 28.98
N ALA A 304 3.27 -2.10 27.68
CA ALA A 304 2.88 -2.97 26.59
C ALA A 304 3.43 -4.39 26.74
N TRP A 305 4.72 -4.52 27.08
CA TRP A 305 5.34 -5.82 27.28
C TRP A 305 4.71 -6.61 28.43
N ALA A 306 4.37 -5.97 29.55
CA ALA A 306 3.77 -6.68 30.69
C ALA A 306 2.38 -7.22 30.32
N PHE A 307 1.61 -6.45 29.57
CA PHE A 307 0.33 -6.90 29.04
C PHE A 307 0.51 -8.07 28.04
N TYR A 308 1.38 -7.93 27.04
CA TYR A 308 1.62 -8.99 26.05
C TYR A 308 2.18 -10.26 26.68
N GLN A 309 3.11 -10.14 27.62
CA GLN A 309 3.70 -11.29 28.32
C GLN A 309 2.64 -12.14 28.99
N ARG A 310 1.74 -11.53 29.76
CA ARG A 310 0.68 -12.27 30.46
C ARG A 310 -0.32 -12.89 29.47
N ARG A 311 -0.70 -12.18 28.41
CA ARG A 311 -1.55 -12.75 27.34
C ARG A 311 -0.87 -13.93 26.63
N PHE A 312 0.43 -13.85 26.35
CA PHE A 312 1.20 -14.98 25.80
C PHE A 312 1.37 -16.13 26.77
N GLN A 313 1.08 -15.96 28.06
CA GLN A 313 1.04 -17.02 29.06
C GLN A 313 -0.37 -17.63 29.21
N GLY A 314 -1.32 -17.22 28.36
CA GLY A 314 -2.71 -17.69 28.40
C GLY A 314 -3.58 -17.00 29.43
N GLU A 315 -3.08 -15.97 30.14
CA GLU A 315 -3.90 -15.23 31.09
C GLU A 315 -5.00 -14.45 30.36
N LYS A 316 -6.25 -14.56 30.84
CA LYS A 316 -7.37 -13.76 30.36
C LYS A 316 -7.35 -12.41 31.04
N ILE A 317 -6.71 -11.42 30.41
CA ILE A 317 -6.70 -10.05 30.88
C ILE A 317 -7.70 -9.24 30.06
N PRO A 318 -8.70 -8.60 30.70
CA PRO A 318 -9.54 -7.64 30.00
C PRO A 318 -8.66 -6.51 29.44
N ILE A 319 -8.75 -6.26 28.13
CA ILE A 319 -8.25 -5.01 27.57
C ILE A 319 -9.15 -3.92 28.15
N GLY A 320 -8.58 -3.01 28.95
CA GLY A 320 -9.36 -2.09 29.81
C GLY A 320 -10.52 -1.40 29.08
N THR A 321 -10.31 -1.04 27.82
CA THR A 321 -11.37 -0.67 26.88
C THR A 321 -11.38 -1.69 25.76
N VAL A 322 -12.36 -2.60 25.75
CA VAL A 322 -12.58 -3.49 24.59
C VAL A 322 -12.89 -2.58 23.40
N MET A 323 -12.02 -2.60 22.40
CA MET A 323 -12.24 -1.86 21.16
C MET A 323 -13.36 -2.54 20.39
N SER A 324 -14.38 -1.78 19.97
CA SER A 324 -15.42 -2.29 19.10
C SER A 324 -14.84 -2.68 17.73
N ALA A 325 -15.61 -3.43 16.93
CA ALA A 325 -15.20 -3.75 15.56
C ALA A 325 -15.03 -2.46 14.73
N GLU A 326 -15.83 -1.44 15.02
CA GLU A 326 -15.79 -0.11 14.43
C GLU A 326 -14.51 0.63 14.83
N ASP A 327 -14.15 0.63 16.11
CA ASP A 327 -12.91 1.23 16.59
C ASP A 327 -11.69 0.57 15.94
N TRP A 328 -11.71 -0.75 15.78
CA TRP A 328 -10.65 -1.48 15.10
C TRP A 328 -10.54 -1.12 13.61
N LYS A 329 -11.66 -0.90 12.91
CA LYS A 329 -11.64 -0.44 11.52
C LYS A 329 -11.08 0.97 11.38
N LEU A 330 -11.45 1.87 12.29
CA LEU A 330 -10.89 3.23 12.33
C LEU A 330 -9.38 3.19 12.61
N ALA A 331 -8.97 2.35 13.56
CA ALA A 331 -7.57 2.15 13.91
C ALA A 331 -6.76 1.52 12.77
N GLU A 332 -7.35 0.56 12.04
CA GLU A 332 -6.75 -0.01 10.83
C GLU A 332 -6.44 1.09 9.81
N GLN A 333 -7.41 1.96 9.52
CA GLN A 333 -7.18 3.08 8.59
C GLN A 333 -6.08 4.03 9.09
N ALA A 334 -6.02 4.27 10.40
CA ALA A 334 -5.02 5.14 11.00
C ALA A 334 -3.59 4.59 10.86
N TRP A 335 -3.43 3.26 10.86
CA TRP A 335 -2.12 2.60 10.93
C TRP A 335 -1.70 1.88 9.66
N ASN A 336 -2.53 1.92 8.61
CA ASN A 336 -2.26 1.20 7.39
C ASN A 336 -1.88 2.17 6.26
N GLY A 337 -0.61 2.15 5.84
CA GLY A 337 -0.05 3.03 4.81
C GLY A 337 0.53 4.37 5.32
N ASP A 338 1.14 5.13 4.40
CA ASP A 338 1.66 6.49 4.66
C ASP A 338 0.59 7.55 4.35
N LEU A 339 -0.08 7.38 3.21
CA LEU A 339 -1.19 8.25 2.77
C LEU A 339 -2.54 7.61 3.09
N GLN A 340 -3.39 8.39 3.76
CA GLN A 340 -4.77 8.05 4.04
C GLN A 340 -5.66 8.79 3.05
N VAL A 341 -5.91 8.14 1.92
CA VAL A 341 -6.73 8.72 0.86
C VAL A 341 -8.14 8.15 0.99
N PRO A 342 -9.13 9.00 1.36
CA PRO A 342 -10.51 8.57 1.45
C PRO A 342 -11.10 8.31 0.06
N VAL A 343 -12.28 7.69 0.05
CA VAL A 343 -13.10 7.62 -1.16
C VAL A 343 -14.05 8.81 -1.13
N MET A 344 -14.02 9.63 -2.17
CA MET A 344 -14.90 10.80 -2.31
C MET A 344 -16.04 10.49 -3.29
N CYS A 345 -17.08 11.33 -3.25
CA CYS A 345 -18.12 11.30 -4.27
C CYS A 345 -17.59 11.99 -5.54
N SER A 346 -17.72 11.35 -6.70
CA SER A 346 -17.23 11.89 -7.99
C SER A 346 -18.02 13.11 -8.47
N TRP A 347 -19.13 13.49 -7.83
CA TRP A 347 -19.78 14.76 -8.18
C TRP A 347 -19.07 15.91 -7.47
N ARG A 348 -18.36 16.75 -8.22
CA ARG A 348 -17.52 17.83 -7.69
C ARG A 348 -18.19 18.84 -6.76
N LEU A 349 -19.52 19.03 -6.89
CA LEU A 349 -20.30 19.94 -6.04
C LEU A 349 -20.95 19.21 -4.84
N CYS A 350 -20.53 17.96 -4.58
CA CYS A 350 -21.04 17.18 -3.48
C CYS A 350 -20.48 17.73 -2.15
N ALA A 351 -21.39 18.14 -1.27
CA ALA A 351 -21.05 18.50 0.11
C ALA A 351 -21.02 17.30 1.07
N ALA A 352 -21.21 16.07 0.56
CA ALA A 352 -21.08 14.90 1.41
C ALA A 352 -19.61 14.69 1.77
N GLU A 353 -19.38 14.30 3.01
CA GLU A 353 -18.05 13.98 3.51
C GLU A 353 -17.51 12.68 2.86
N ARG A 354 -16.40 12.19 3.40
CA ARG A 354 -15.73 10.94 3.00
C ARG A 354 -16.68 9.74 3.09
N GLU A 355 -16.46 8.73 2.25
CA GLU A 355 -17.17 7.46 2.36
C GLU A 355 -17.04 6.90 3.79
N PRO A 356 -18.15 6.53 4.45
CA PRO A 356 -18.10 6.07 5.83
C PRO A 356 -17.34 4.74 5.91
N VAL A 357 -16.45 4.64 6.90
CA VAL A 357 -15.65 3.43 7.18
C VAL A 357 -16.53 2.25 7.60
N VAL A 358 -17.63 2.56 8.28
CA VAL A 358 -18.60 1.63 8.82
C VAL A 358 -19.98 1.96 8.25
N GLY A 359 -20.68 0.95 7.77
CA GLY A 359 -22.03 1.10 7.22
C GLY A 359 -22.05 1.01 5.70
N LYS A 360 -23.04 1.65 5.09
CA LYS A 360 -23.26 1.61 3.65
C LYS A 360 -22.28 2.55 2.95
N GLY A 361 -21.34 1.99 2.20
CA GLY A 361 -20.45 2.75 1.33
C GLY A 361 -21.16 3.44 0.17
N PHE A 362 -20.41 4.21 -0.60
CA PHE A 362 -20.89 4.88 -1.80
C PHE A 362 -21.24 3.87 -2.88
N SER A 363 -22.30 4.18 -3.62
CA SER A 363 -22.68 3.40 -4.79
C SER A 363 -21.62 3.54 -5.89
N LYS A 364 -21.34 2.45 -6.59
CA LYS A 364 -20.39 2.41 -7.71
C LYS A 364 -21.13 2.69 -9.03
N CYS A 365 -20.50 3.36 -9.99
CA CYS A 365 -21.02 3.37 -11.35
C CYS A 365 -21.12 1.93 -11.87
N GLY A 366 -22.29 1.52 -12.38
CA GLY A 366 -22.51 0.14 -12.82
C GLY A 366 -21.78 -0.26 -14.12
N ARG A 367 -21.04 0.67 -14.74
CA ARG A 367 -20.27 0.44 -15.97
C ARG A 367 -18.77 0.36 -15.68
N CYS A 368 -18.15 1.47 -15.29
CA CYS A 368 -16.71 1.48 -15.01
C CYS A 368 -16.36 0.99 -13.60
N HIS A 369 -17.31 1.02 -12.65
CA HIS A 369 -17.09 0.73 -11.23
C HIS A 369 -15.99 1.57 -10.56
N THR A 370 -15.51 2.63 -11.21
CA THR A 370 -14.49 3.55 -10.68
C THR A 370 -15.17 4.73 -9.98
N ALA A 371 -16.14 5.36 -10.64
CA ALA A 371 -16.88 6.48 -10.03
C ALA A 371 -17.70 6.05 -8.82
N ARG A 372 -17.77 6.93 -7.82
CA ARG A 372 -18.40 6.70 -6.51
C ARG A 372 -19.43 7.78 -6.23
N TYR A 373 -20.62 7.39 -5.78
CA TYR A 373 -21.71 8.32 -5.52
C TYR A 373 -22.38 8.03 -4.19
N CYS A 374 -22.50 9.04 -3.35
CA CYS A 374 -23.26 8.93 -2.10
C CYS A 374 -24.78 8.83 -2.34
N SER A 375 -25.27 9.21 -3.53
CA SER A 375 -26.69 9.15 -3.93
C SER A 375 -26.87 8.91 -5.44
N LYS A 376 -28.07 8.47 -5.85
CA LYS A 376 -28.41 8.29 -7.27
C LYS A 376 -28.53 9.64 -8.00
N GLU A 377 -28.89 10.68 -7.25
CA GLU A 377 -29.02 12.05 -7.73
C GLU A 377 -27.66 12.58 -8.17
N HIS A 378 -26.61 12.38 -7.37
CA HIS A 378 -25.25 12.78 -7.74
C HIS A 378 -24.73 12.02 -8.95
N GLN A 379 -25.09 10.74 -9.10
CA GLN A 379 -24.78 9.99 -10.31
C GLN A 379 -25.43 10.63 -11.55
N LYS A 380 -26.71 11.00 -11.47
CA LYS A 380 -27.41 11.67 -12.60
C LYS A 380 -26.79 13.02 -12.95
N LEU A 381 -26.38 13.79 -11.95
CA LEU A 381 -25.73 15.10 -12.15
C LEU A 381 -24.33 14.94 -12.77
N HIS A 382 -23.54 13.98 -12.28
CA HIS A 382 -22.21 13.70 -12.80
C HIS A 382 -22.25 13.02 -14.19
N TRP A 383 -23.31 12.27 -14.52
CA TRP A 383 -23.38 11.47 -15.75
C TRP A 383 -23.06 12.23 -17.04
N ARG A 384 -23.43 13.52 -17.12
CA ARG A 384 -23.22 14.35 -18.32
C ARG A 384 -21.74 14.45 -18.71
N THR A 385 -20.85 14.59 -17.72
CA THR A 385 -19.39 14.67 -17.93
C THR A 385 -18.77 13.27 -17.85
N HIS A 386 -19.18 12.46 -16.88
CA HIS A 386 -18.64 11.11 -16.67
C HIS A 386 -18.80 10.17 -17.87
N LYS A 387 -19.90 10.27 -18.63
CA LYS A 387 -20.18 9.33 -19.73
C LYS A 387 -19.05 9.25 -20.76
N VAL A 388 -18.31 10.33 -21.00
CA VAL A 388 -17.21 10.38 -21.97
C VAL A 388 -16.08 9.44 -21.56
N HIS A 389 -15.67 9.50 -20.29
CA HIS A 389 -14.66 8.61 -19.71
C HIS A 389 -15.19 7.19 -19.48
N CYS A 390 -16.48 7.07 -19.13
CA CYS A 390 -17.13 5.79 -18.89
C CYS A 390 -17.26 4.94 -20.17
N GLU A 391 -17.54 5.57 -21.32
CA GLU A 391 -17.68 4.88 -22.60
C GLU A 391 -16.32 4.51 -23.21
N ALA A 392 -15.28 5.33 -23.00
CA ALA A 392 -13.91 5.01 -23.42
C ALA A 392 -13.41 3.67 -22.83
N ASN A 393 -13.73 3.40 -21.54
CA ASN A 393 -13.45 2.12 -20.89
C ASN A 393 -14.04 0.90 -21.62
N GLN A 394 -15.16 1.06 -22.32
CA GLN A 394 -15.82 -0.06 -22.99
C GLN A 394 -15.22 -0.37 -24.36
N ALA A 395 -14.66 0.63 -25.03
CA ALA A 395 -14.01 0.44 -26.32
C ALA A 395 -12.71 -0.35 -26.15
N THR A 396 -11.88 0.06 -25.18
CA THR A 396 -10.61 -0.62 -24.88
C THR A 396 -10.80 -2.07 -24.47
N ALA A 397 -11.83 -2.36 -23.65
CA ALA A 397 -12.16 -3.73 -23.23
C ALA A 397 -12.56 -4.66 -24.40
N LYS A 398 -13.08 -4.11 -25.51
CA LYS A 398 -13.45 -4.90 -26.69
C LYS A 398 -12.27 -5.16 -27.63
N GLU A 399 -11.31 -4.23 -27.70
CA GLU A 399 -10.15 -4.33 -28.61
C GLU A 399 -9.01 -5.20 -28.03
N GLY A 400 -8.89 -5.27 -26.70
CA GLY A 400 -7.85 -6.05 -26.01
C GLY A 400 -7.96 -7.58 -26.12
N VAL A 401 -9.02 -8.12 -26.73
CA VAL A 401 -9.24 -9.58 -26.86
C VAL A 401 -8.48 -10.21 -28.04
N SER A 402 -7.86 -9.40 -28.92
CA SER A 402 -7.30 -9.92 -30.19
C SER A 402 -5.79 -9.76 -30.40
N VAL A 403 -5.01 -9.33 -29.41
CA VAL A 403 -3.54 -9.30 -29.55
C VAL A 403 -2.98 -10.64 -29.09
N GLU A 404 -2.82 -11.59 -30.03
CA GLU A 404 -2.02 -12.79 -29.77
C GLU A 404 -0.59 -12.36 -29.41
N PRO A 405 -0.02 -12.85 -28.29
CA PRO A 405 1.37 -12.57 -27.96
C PRO A 405 2.23 -13.22 -29.05
N GLY A 406 2.72 -12.38 -29.97
CA GLY A 406 3.64 -12.81 -31.02
C GLY A 406 4.81 -13.53 -30.38
N ALA A 407 4.91 -14.83 -30.66
CA ALA A 407 6.01 -15.67 -30.23
C ALA A 407 7.31 -15.02 -30.70
N SER A 408 8.07 -14.48 -29.75
CA SER A 408 9.41 -13.99 -30.00
C SER A 408 10.30 -15.22 -30.16
N ASN A 409 10.68 -15.52 -31.41
CA ASN A 409 11.63 -16.58 -31.77
C ASN A 409 13.07 -16.19 -31.42
#